data_AF-A0A7S0NUZ7-F1
#
_entry.id   AF-A0A7S0NUZ7-F1
#
_cell.length_a   1.000
_cell.length_b   1.000
_cell.length_c   1.000
_cell.angle_alpha   90.00
_cell.angle_beta   90.00
_cell.angle_gamma   90.00
#
_symmetry.space_group_name_H-M   'P 1'
#
loop_
_entity.id
_entity.type
_entity.pdbx_description
1 polymer ?
#
loop_
_entity_poly.entity_id
_entity_poly.type
_entity_poly.pdbx_seq_one_letter_code
_entity_poly.pdbx_strand_id
1 'polypeptide(L)'
;EQIHWFSIVNSFMIVLFLTGMLAMIMLRTLHRDLRRYNDAETKEEAAEESGWKLVHGDVFRPPKRAALLCVYVGTGIQVLGMTVVTMIFAVFGFLSPSN
;
A
#
# COMPACT_ATOMS: atom_id res chain seq x y z
N GLU A 1 -24.61 35.87 -60.34
CA GLU A 1 -23.45 35.80 -59.42
C GLU A 1 -23.80 35.81 -57.93
N GLN A 2 -24.86 36.51 -57.49
CA GLN A 2 -25.29 36.55 -56.08
C GLN A 2 -25.60 35.17 -55.46
N ILE A 3 -26.07 34.20 -56.26
CA ILE A 3 -26.44 32.84 -55.80
C ILE A 3 -25.20 32.03 -55.37
N HIS A 4 -24.04 32.24 -56.00
CA HIS A 4 -22.84 31.45 -55.73
C HIS A 4 -22.21 31.82 -54.38
N TRP A 5 -22.14 33.11 -54.06
CA TRP A 5 -21.62 33.59 -52.78
C TRP A 5 -22.52 33.17 -51.59
N PHE A 6 -23.85 33.16 -51.78
CA PHE A 6 -24.78 32.67 -50.75
C PHE A 6 -24.54 31.19 -50.40
N SER A 7 -24.28 30.35 -51.40
CA SER A 7 -23.93 28.94 -51.18
C SER A 7 -22.60 28.78 -50.42
N ILE A 8 -21.60 29.62 -50.72
CA ILE A 8 -20.31 29.64 -50.02
C ILE A 8 -20.49 29.99 -48.54
N VAL A 9 -21.25 31.05 -48.24
CA VAL A 9 -21.50 31.48 -46.86
C VAL A 9 -22.29 30.42 -46.07
N ASN A 10 -23.28 29.80 -46.70
CA ASN A 10 -24.07 28.74 -46.07
C ASN A 10 -23.21 27.52 -45.69
N SER A 11 -22.38 27.04 -46.62
CA SER A 11 -21.45 25.95 -46.33
C SER A 11 -20.44 26.31 -45.23
N PHE A 12 -19.92 27.55 -45.26
CA PHE A 12 -19.00 28.05 -44.25
C PHE A 12 -19.62 28.06 -42.84
N MET A 13 -20.89 28.50 -42.71
CA MET A 13 -21.60 28.46 -41.42
C MET A 13 -21.75 27.04 -40.87
N ILE A 14 -22.06 26.05 -41.72
CA ILE A 14 -22.21 24.66 -41.31
C ILE A 14 -20.88 24.12 -40.79
N VAL A 15 -19.77 24.41 -41.47
CA VAL A 15 -18.43 23.98 -41.04
C VAL A 15 -18.07 24.60 -39.69
N LEU A 16 -18.32 25.89 -39.48
CA LEU A 16 -18.10 26.54 -38.17
C LEU A 16 -18.93 25.92 -37.05
N PHE A 17 -20.20 25.57 -37.33
CA PHE A 17 -21.05 24.94 -36.34
C PHE A 17 -20.58 23.53 -35.98
N LEU A 18 -20.24 22.72 -36.99
CA LEU A 18 -19.74 21.35 -36.78
C LEU A 18 -18.40 21.35 -36.03
N THR A 19 -17.48 22.22 -36.40
CA THR A 19 -16.19 22.37 -35.70
C THR A 19 -16.39 22.82 -34.25
N GLY A 20 -17.29 23.76 -33.99
CA GLY A 20 -17.63 24.17 -32.62
C GLY A 20 -18.21 23.03 -31.77
N MET A 21 -19.12 22.25 -32.34
CA MET A 21 -19.70 21.08 -31.67
C MET A 21 -18.65 19.99 -31.38
N LEU A 22 -17.79 19.70 -32.35
CA LEU A 22 -16.68 18.75 -32.16
C LEU A 22 -15.71 19.23 -31.08
N ALA A 23 -15.35 20.52 -31.08
CA ALA A 23 -14.50 21.11 -30.07
C ALA A 23 -15.12 20.99 -28.66
N MET A 24 -16.44 21.22 -28.52
CA MET A 24 -17.15 21.02 -27.25
C MET A 24 -17.07 19.56 -26.78
N ILE A 25 -17.32 18.59 -27.67
CA ILE A 25 -17.26 17.16 -27.33
C ILE A 25 -15.83 16.76 -26.91
N MET A 26 -14.82 17.24 -27.65
CA MET A 26 -13.41 16.97 -27.35
C MET A 26 -13.01 17.55 -25.99
N LEU A 27 -13.34 18.82 -25.72
CA LEU A 27 -13.05 19.46 -24.44
C LEU A 27 -13.74 18.77 -23.26
N ARG A 28 -14.99 18.31 -23.46
CA ARG A 28 -15.73 17.56 -22.44
C ARG A 28 -15.08 16.21 -22.14
N THR A 29 -14.64 15.50 -23.18
CA THR A 29 -13.97 14.20 -23.05
C THR A 29 -12.61 14.37 -22.37
N LEU A 30 -11.80 15.32 -22.82
CA LEU A 30 -10.47 15.60 -22.26
C LEU A 30 -10.56 15.99 -20.78
N HIS A 31 -11.46 16.91 -20.39
CA HIS A 31 -11.63 17.27 -18.98
C HIS A 31 -12.04 16.08 -18.11
N ARG A 32 -12.92 15.21 -18.62
CA ARG A 32 -13.34 14.00 -17.89
C ARG A 32 -12.16 13.05 -17.70
N ASP A 33 -11.37 12.87 -18.75
CA ASP A 33 -10.23 11.96 -18.71
C ASP A 33 -9.15 12.50 -17.77
N LEU A 34 -8.81 13.79 -17.86
CA LEU A 34 -7.85 14.43 -16.95
C LEU A 34 -8.26 14.29 -15.48
N ARG A 35 -9.54 14.58 -15.16
CA ARG A 35 -10.06 14.40 -13.79
C ARG A 35 -9.96 12.95 -13.33
N ARG A 36 -10.21 11.99 -14.22
CA ARG A 36 -10.13 10.57 -13.89
C ARG A 36 -8.70 10.11 -13.64
N TYR A 37 -7.73 10.59 -14.42
CA TYR A 37 -6.31 10.31 -14.20
C TYR A 37 -5.82 10.94 -12.89
N ASN A 38 -6.14 12.20 -12.66
CA ASN A 38 -5.76 12.90 -11.43
C ASN A 38 -6.35 12.23 -10.18
N ASP A 39 -7.62 11.81 -10.23
CA ASP A 39 -8.27 11.12 -9.11
C ASP A 39 -7.70 9.71 -8.89
N ALA A 40 -7.23 9.04 -9.96
CA ALA A 40 -6.54 7.75 -9.85
C ALA A 40 -5.14 7.91 -9.25
N GLU A 41 -4.38 8.91 -9.68
CA GLU A 41 -3.05 9.25 -9.14
C GLU A 41 -3.14 9.62 -7.65
N THR A 42 -4.09 10.47 -7.27
CA THR A 42 -4.32 10.81 -5.84
C THR A 42 -4.70 9.59 -5.01
N LYS A 43 -5.45 8.63 -5.57
CA LYS A 43 -5.80 7.37 -4.87
C LYS A 43 -4.60 6.43 -4.75
N GLU A 44 -3.71 6.43 -5.74
CA GLU A 44 -2.48 5.64 -5.73
C GLU A 44 -1.48 6.19 -4.71
N GLU A 45 -1.28 7.51 -4.69
CA GLU A 45 -0.49 8.20 -3.66
C GLU A 45 -1.04 7.91 -2.24
N ALA A 46 -2.35 8.03 -2.04
CA ALA A 46 -2.98 7.69 -0.76
C ALA A 46 -2.83 6.21 -0.37
N ALA A 47 -2.75 5.31 -1.35
CA ALA A 47 -2.49 3.89 -1.11
C ALA A 47 -1.02 3.62 -0.76
N GLU A 48 -0.07 4.33 -1.38
CA GLU A 48 1.35 4.28 -1.01
C GLU A 48 1.60 4.79 0.42
N GLU A 49 0.81 5.76 0.87
CA GLU A 49 0.80 6.25 2.25
C GLU A 49 0.05 5.32 3.24
N SER A 50 -0.39 4.13 2.83
CA SER A 50 -1.11 3.19 3.70
C SER A 50 -0.57 1.76 3.64
N GLY A 51 -0.63 1.04 4.77
CA GLY A 51 -0.46 -0.42 4.81
C GLY A 51 0.95 -0.92 5.14
N TRP A 52 1.27 -2.12 4.63
CA TRP A 52 2.44 -2.93 5.00
C TRP A 52 3.80 -2.26 4.70
N LYS A 53 3.84 -1.36 3.72
CA LYS A 53 5.05 -0.62 3.30
C LYS A 53 5.53 0.33 4.42
N LEU A 54 4.60 0.91 5.19
CA LEU A 54 4.92 1.68 6.40
C LEU A 54 5.35 0.79 7.58
N VAL A 55 4.83 -0.43 7.64
CA VAL A 55 5.10 -1.39 8.72
C VAL A 55 6.50 -2.00 8.62
N HIS A 56 7.12 -2.01 7.43
CA HIS A 56 8.49 -2.53 7.25
C HIS A 56 9.53 -1.82 8.14
N GLY A 57 9.33 -0.53 8.45
CA GLY A 57 10.18 0.23 9.38
C GLY A 57 9.89 -0.06 10.87
N ASP A 58 8.66 -0.45 11.19
CA ASP A 58 8.22 -0.71 12.56
C ASP A 58 8.46 -2.15 13.02
N VAL A 59 8.51 -3.11 12.09
CA VAL A 59 8.80 -4.54 12.38
C VAL A 59 10.14 -4.74 13.07
N PHE A 60 11.13 -3.91 12.75
CA PHE A 60 12.47 -4.00 13.33
C PHE A 60 12.69 -3.03 14.49
N ARG A 61 11.65 -2.33 14.95
CA ARG A 61 11.79 -1.38 16.06
C ARG A 61 11.96 -2.15 17.38
N PRO A 62 13.04 -1.89 18.15
CA PRO A 62 13.23 -2.57 19.42
C PRO A 62 12.07 -2.25 20.38
N PRO A 63 11.54 -3.25 21.11
CA PRO A 63 10.43 -3.04 22.02
C PRO A 63 10.83 -2.05 23.12
N LYS A 64 9.88 -1.23 23.59
CA LYS A 64 10.08 -0.17 24.61
C LYS A 64 10.82 -0.66 25.87
N ARG A 65 10.74 -1.95 26.18
CA ARG A 65 11.36 -2.60 27.34
C ARG A 65 12.19 -3.84 26.94
N ALA A 66 13.02 -3.71 25.91
CA ALA A 66 13.87 -4.79 25.41
C ALA A 66 14.72 -5.47 26.49
N ALA A 67 15.27 -4.70 27.45
CA ALA A 67 16.08 -5.25 28.53
C ALA A 67 15.28 -6.22 29.43
N LEU A 68 14.06 -5.85 29.82
CA LEU A 68 13.20 -6.72 30.64
C LEU A 68 12.79 -7.98 29.90
N LEU A 69 12.45 -7.86 28.61
CA LEU A 69 12.12 -9.00 27.77
C LEU A 69 13.29 -9.98 27.66
N CYS A 70 14.51 -9.46 27.45
CA CYS A 70 15.73 -10.26 27.42
C CYS A 70 15.96 -11.02 28.75
N VAL A 71 15.77 -10.34 29.89
CA VAL A 71 15.90 -10.96 31.21
C VAL A 71 14.88 -12.08 31.40
N TYR A 72 13.60 -11.86 31.11
CA TYR A 72 12.57 -12.89 31.26
C TYR A 72 12.82 -14.11 30.36
N VAL A 73 13.21 -13.88 29.11
CA VAL A 73 13.52 -14.96 28.16
C VAL A 73 14.76 -15.74 28.61
N GLY A 74 15.83 -15.03 28.99
CA GLY A 74 17.07 -15.65 29.45
C GLY A 74 16.87 -16.49 30.71
N THR A 75 16.20 -15.94 31.73
CA THR A 75 15.88 -16.66 32.97
C THR A 75 14.95 -17.85 32.69
N GLY A 76 13.94 -17.70 31.83
CA GLY A 76 13.05 -18.79 31.45
C GLY A 76 13.79 -19.95 30.79
N ILE A 77 14.67 -19.67 29.83
CA ILE A 77 15.49 -20.68 29.16
C ILE A 77 16.44 -21.36 30.15
N GLN A 78 17.05 -20.61 31.07
CA GLN A 78 17.94 -21.16 32.08
C GLN A 78 17.20 -22.15 33.02
N VAL A 79 16.03 -21.76 33.52
CA VAL A 79 15.22 -22.63 34.40
C VAL A 79 14.75 -23.87 33.65
N LEU A 80 14.31 -23.73 32.39
CA LEU A 80 13.89 -24.86 31.55
C LEU A 80 15.06 -25.82 31.27
N GLY A 81 16.24 -25.29 30.98
CA GLY A 81 17.45 -26.09 30.80
C GLY A 81 17.81 -26.86 32.07
N MET A 82 17.79 -26.19 33.22
CA MET A 82 18.04 -26.82 34.51
C MET A 82 17.05 -27.94 34.81
N THR A 83 15.74 -27.71 34.62
CA THR A 83 14.73 -28.75 34.88
C THR A 83 14.89 -29.95 33.97
N VAL A 84 15.17 -29.75 32.68
CA VAL A 84 15.43 -30.85 31.72
C VAL A 84 16.66 -31.64 32.13
N VAL A 85 17.77 -30.97 32.44
CA VAL A 85 19.01 -31.64 32.88
C VAL A 85 18.76 -32.44 34.16
N THR A 86 18.12 -31.85 35.17
CA THR A 86 17.79 -32.53 36.42
C THR A 86 16.88 -33.74 36.18
N MET A 87 15.88 -33.63 35.29
CA MET A 87 14.99 -34.75 34.92
C MET A 87 15.79 -35.90 34.29
N ILE A 88 16.74 -35.60 33.41
CA ILE A 88 17.61 -36.61 32.78
C ILE A 88 18.45 -37.34 33.83
N PHE A 89 19.11 -36.61 34.74
CA PHE A 89 19.89 -37.21 35.83
C PHE A 89 19.01 -38.05 36.78
N ALA A 90 17.76 -37.64 37.01
CA ALA A 90 16.80 -38.40 37.81
C ALA A 90 16.40 -39.71 37.13
N VAL A 91 16.11 -39.68 35.83
CA VAL A 91 15.72 -40.86 35.04
C VAL A 91 16.86 -41.88 34.94
N PHE A 92 18.11 -41.42 34.79
CA PHE A 92 19.29 -42.30 34.84
C PHE A 92 19.62 -42.83 36.24
N GLY A 93 18.87 -42.42 37.28
CA GLY A 93 19.07 -42.90 38.65
C GLY A 93 20.27 -42.31 39.37
N PHE A 94 20.98 -41.33 38.79
CA PHE A 94 22.12 -40.65 39.44
C PHE A 94 21.71 -39.85 40.68
N LEU A 95 20.41 -39.54 40.82
CA LEU A 95 19.85 -38.79 41.95
C LEU A 95 19.08 -39.69 42.95
N SER A 96 19.05 -41.00 42.74
CA SER A 96 18.42 -41.95 43.66
C SER A 96 19.42 -42.30 44.78
N PRO A 97 19.04 -42.17 46.08
CA PRO A 97 19.94 -42.44 47.21
C PRO A 97 20.31 -43.93 47.39
N SER A 98 19.77 -44.82 46.56
CA SER A 98 20.00 -46.27 46.61
C SER A 98 20.87 -46.82 45.46
N ASN A 99 21.52 -45.96 44.67
CA ASN A 99 22.50 -46.34 43.63
C ASN A 99 23.94 -46.14 44.12
#